data_AF-A0A2I0APM7-F1
#
_entry.id   AF-A0A2I0APM7-F1
#
_cell.length_a   1.000
_cell.length_b   1.000
_cell.length_c   1.000
_cell.angle_alpha   90.00
_cell.angle_beta   90.00
_cell.angle_gamma   90.00
#
_symmetry.space_group_name_H-M   'P 1'
#
loop_
_entity.id
_entity.type
_entity.pdbx_description
1 polymer ?
#
loop_
_entity_poly.entity_id
_entity_poly.type
_entity_poly.pdbx_seq_one_letter_code
_entity_poly.pdbx_strand_id
1 'polypeptide(L)'
;MRLRYILEERATSGTLKEFLAKNGKVLDPEKEVNRLGKMHKENSKAIVEDYHLAMTPEEFSQAIMPMYQQRWPLAKPLPGVNRLIKHLHKHGIPLGLASNSIKKYIATKISHQHGWKEMFSVIVGGDEVSHAKPSPDIFLEAASRLGVDASNCLVIEDSPVGVRAAKDAGAKVVAVPSLQNQAERYSIADRVLHSLLEFQPEIWGLPPFEDWTQSALLIEPLCSRGFIVDGDISNCCMLESDNGSSDSLPDQVVGVFFGWVKLKTKGTFKMVAAVGWDCSWGTPKRVIKPFFFGINKSGPPKEAFNLAFVGYIRNFLDEENILESSILSQEDKSIAWAALDLPEFSKDADSYDDLFSNDME
;
A
#
# COMPACT_ATOMS: atom_id res chain seq x y z
N MET A 1 -2.63 -10.76 -10.41
CA MET A 1 -2.35 -9.53 -9.62
C MET A 1 -1.46 -8.58 -10.42
N ARG A 2 -1.51 -7.26 -10.20
CA ARG A 2 -0.58 -6.30 -10.84
C ARG A 2 0.56 -5.90 -9.93
N LEU A 3 1.75 -5.69 -10.51
CA LEU A 3 2.98 -5.36 -9.80
C LEU A 3 2.95 -4.04 -9.02
N ARG A 4 2.30 -2.98 -9.55
CA ARG A 4 2.19 -1.68 -8.85
C ARG A 4 1.38 -1.78 -7.56
N TYR A 5 0.45 -2.73 -7.50
CA TYR A 5 -0.32 -3.01 -6.29
C TYR A 5 0.44 -3.84 -5.27
N ILE A 6 1.41 -4.60 -5.74
CA ILE A 6 2.12 -5.54 -4.92
C ILE A 6 3.27 -4.84 -4.17
N LEU A 7 3.78 -3.69 -4.65
CA LEU A 7 4.88 -2.94 -4.06
C LEU A 7 4.55 -1.45 -3.93
N GLU A 8 4.86 -0.87 -2.78
CA GLU A 8 4.59 0.52 -2.45
C GLU A 8 5.25 1.50 -3.44
N GLU A 9 4.44 2.31 -4.14
CA GLU A 9 4.91 3.31 -5.12
C GLU A 9 5.76 4.42 -4.46
N ARG A 10 5.62 4.64 -3.15
CA ARG A 10 6.33 5.68 -2.39
C ARG A 10 7.84 5.51 -2.34
N ALA A 11 8.35 4.28 -2.42
CA ALA A 11 9.80 4.05 -2.57
C ALA A 11 10.34 4.75 -3.83
N THR A 12 9.49 4.95 -4.85
CA THR A 12 9.84 5.60 -6.11
C THR A 12 9.25 7.00 -6.30
N SER A 13 8.31 7.44 -5.45
CA SER A 13 7.61 8.72 -5.61
C SER A 13 8.54 9.94 -5.46
N GLY A 14 9.58 9.81 -4.62
CA GLY A 14 10.60 10.85 -4.47
C GLY A 14 11.55 10.96 -5.67
N THR A 15 11.66 9.93 -6.51
CA THR A 15 12.62 9.90 -7.63
C THR A 15 12.32 10.99 -8.66
N LEU A 16 11.05 11.14 -9.05
CA LEU A 16 10.66 12.17 -10.01
C LEU A 16 10.79 13.57 -9.42
N LYS A 17 10.38 13.77 -8.15
CA LYS A 17 10.57 15.03 -7.42
C LYS A 17 12.04 15.45 -7.41
N GLU A 18 12.93 14.53 -7.06
CA GLU A 18 14.38 14.76 -7.02
C GLU A 18 14.95 15.07 -8.41
N PHE A 19 14.53 14.31 -9.44
CA PHE A 19 14.95 14.55 -10.81
C PHE A 19 14.50 15.92 -11.33
N LEU A 20 13.24 16.29 -11.10
CA LEU A 20 12.69 17.60 -11.48
C LEU A 20 13.42 18.73 -10.76
N ALA A 21 13.68 18.59 -9.46
CA ALA A 21 14.43 19.58 -8.69
C ALA A 21 15.85 19.81 -9.25
N LYS A 22 16.56 18.74 -9.65
CA LYS A 22 17.86 18.83 -10.34
C LYS A 22 17.79 19.57 -11.67
N ASN A 23 16.62 19.62 -12.30
CA ASN A 23 16.35 20.33 -13.56
C ASN A 23 15.64 21.69 -13.34
N GLY A 24 15.60 22.20 -12.10
CA GLY A 24 14.97 23.48 -11.77
C GLY A 24 13.45 23.49 -11.91
N LYS A 25 12.80 22.34 -11.80
CA LYS A 25 11.34 22.17 -11.89
C LYS A 25 10.77 21.71 -10.54
N VAL A 26 9.50 22.02 -10.31
CA VAL A 26 8.75 21.60 -9.12
C VAL A 26 7.68 20.60 -9.55
N LEU A 27 7.58 19.47 -8.85
CA LEU A 27 6.58 18.44 -9.11
C LEU A 27 5.16 18.99 -8.88
N ASP A 28 4.27 18.71 -9.81
CA ASP A 28 2.84 19.02 -9.73
C ASP A 28 2.04 17.72 -9.46
N PRO A 29 1.43 17.57 -8.27
CA PRO A 29 0.68 16.38 -7.90
C PRO A 29 -0.53 16.09 -8.81
N GLU A 30 -1.22 17.11 -9.32
CA GLU A 30 -2.40 16.89 -10.18
C GLU A 30 -2.01 16.25 -11.50
N LYS A 31 -0.87 16.68 -12.06
CA LYS A 31 -0.34 16.08 -13.28
C LYS A 31 0.11 14.63 -13.07
N GLU A 32 0.58 14.26 -11.88
CA GLU A 32 0.94 12.87 -11.55
C GLU A 32 -0.28 11.95 -11.58
N VAL A 33 -1.42 12.40 -11.02
CA VAL A 33 -2.68 11.64 -11.05
C VAL A 33 -3.11 11.31 -12.48
N ASN A 34 -2.96 12.26 -13.40
CA ASN A 34 -3.31 12.09 -14.82
C ASN A 34 -2.35 11.16 -15.59
N ARG A 35 -1.22 10.79 -15.00
CA ARG A 35 -0.22 9.89 -15.58
C ARG A 35 -0.31 8.44 -15.06
N LEU A 36 -1.12 8.19 -14.02
CA LEU A 36 -1.25 6.87 -13.41
C LEU A 36 -1.63 5.78 -14.42
N GLY A 37 -0.85 4.70 -14.41
CA GLY A 37 -1.10 3.49 -15.21
C GLY A 37 -0.67 3.52 -16.68
N LYS A 38 -0.18 4.65 -17.18
CA LYS A 38 0.37 4.77 -18.55
C LYS A 38 1.63 3.93 -18.76
N MET A 39 1.96 3.62 -20.02
CA MET A 39 3.23 2.97 -20.34
C MET A 39 4.41 3.90 -20.04
N HIS A 40 5.60 3.34 -19.80
CA HIS A 40 6.80 4.14 -19.52
C HIS A 40 7.08 5.16 -20.62
N LYS A 41 6.99 4.77 -21.91
CA LYS A 41 7.24 5.67 -23.05
C LYS A 41 6.27 6.86 -23.10
N GLU A 42 4.97 6.58 -22.91
CA GLU A 42 3.94 7.62 -22.86
C GLU A 42 4.12 8.54 -21.66
N ASN A 43 4.47 7.96 -20.50
CA ASN A 43 4.74 8.69 -19.28
C ASN A 43 5.96 9.61 -19.41
N SER A 44 7.06 9.12 -19.99
CA SER A 44 8.26 9.91 -20.27
C SER A 44 7.99 11.08 -21.19
N LYS A 45 7.19 10.86 -22.26
CA LYS A 45 6.76 11.93 -23.15
C LYS A 45 5.94 13.00 -22.40
N ALA A 46 4.94 12.57 -21.64
CA ALA A 46 4.10 13.47 -20.86
C ALA A 46 4.93 14.28 -19.85
N ILE A 47 5.89 13.68 -19.13
CA ILE A 47 6.74 14.40 -18.17
C ILE A 47 7.61 15.46 -18.87
N VAL A 48 8.24 15.12 -19.99
CA VAL A 48 9.05 16.09 -20.75
C VAL A 48 8.20 17.28 -21.21
N GLU A 49 7.00 17.02 -21.70
CA GLU A 49 6.04 18.05 -22.16
C GLU A 49 5.51 18.89 -20.98
N ASP A 50 5.00 18.24 -19.93
CA ASP A 50 4.34 18.84 -18.77
C ASP A 50 5.25 19.77 -17.95
N TYR A 51 6.56 19.49 -17.94
CA TYR A 51 7.55 20.27 -17.20
C TYR A 51 8.50 21.07 -18.11
N HIS A 52 8.31 21.01 -19.44
CA HIS A 52 9.17 21.67 -20.42
C HIS A 52 10.66 21.39 -20.16
N LEU A 53 11.02 20.10 -20.12
CA LEU A 53 12.39 19.67 -19.90
C LEU A 53 13.23 19.88 -21.18
N ALA A 54 14.48 20.30 -21.02
CA ALA A 54 15.41 20.50 -22.13
C ALA A 54 16.10 19.18 -22.55
N MET A 55 15.31 18.13 -22.76
CA MET A 55 15.76 16.79 -23.17
C MET A 55 14.64 16.05 -23.90
N THR A 56 14.99 15.04 -24.67
CA THR A 56 14.03 14.13 -25.31
C THR A 56 13.44 13.13 -24.31
N PRO A 57 12.27 12.52 -24.60
CA PRO A 57 11.70 11.45 -23.76
C PRO A 57 12.64 10.26 -23.57
N GLU A 58 13.44 9.93 -24.58
CA GLU A 58 14.45 8.87 -24.53
C GLU A 58 15.60 9.23 -23.58
N GLU A 59 16.15 10.45 -23.67
CA GLU A 59 17.20 10.94 -22.76
C GLU A 59 16.69 11.03 -21.32
N PHE A 60 15.47 11.54 -21.11
CA PHE A 60 14.81 11.53 -19.81
C PHE A 60 14.71 10.12 -19.23
N SER A 61 14.24 9.16 -20.04
CA SER A 61 14.09 7.76 -19.62
C SER A 61 15.43 7.14 -19.22
N GLN A 62 16.49 7.39 -20.01
CA GLN A 62 17.83 6.92 -19.71
C GLN A 62 18.41 7.53 -18.44
N ALA A 63 18.12 8.81 -18.17
CA ALA A 63 18.62 9.51 -17.00
C ALA A 63 17.89 9.12 -15.69
N ILE A 64 16.57 8.93 -15.73
CA ILE A 64 15.77 8.64 -14.53
C ILE A 64 15.74 7.15 -14.15
N MET A 65 15.91 6.24 -15.11
CA MET A 65 15.77 4.79 -14.85
C MET A 65 16.76 4.23 -13.82
N PRO A 66 18.07 4.61 -13.83
CA PRO A 66 19.00 4.16 -12.80
C PRO A 66 18.57 4.59 -11.39
N MET A 67 17.99 5.79 -11.24
CA MET A 67 17.48 6.27 -9.96
C MET A 67 16.30 5.41 -9.48
N TYR A 68 15.40 5.00 -10.38
CA TYR A 68 14.32 4.07 -10.04
C TYR A 68 14.86 2.69 -9.65
N GLN A 69 15.83 2.15 -10.40
CA GLN A 69 16.42 0.84 -10.13
C GLN A 69 17.10 0.77 -8.77
N GLN A 70 17.75 1.85 -8.33
CA GLN A 70 18.35 1.94 -7.00
C GLN A 70 17.32 1.90 -5.87
N ARG A 71 16.09 2.37 -6.12
CA ARG A 71 15.03 2.44 -5.10
C ARG A 71 14.06 1.25 -5.11
N TRP A 72 13.94 0.51 -6.21
CA TRP A 72 13.06 -0.67 -6.26
C TRP A 72 13.33 -1.72 -5.16
N PRO A 73 14.58 -2.00 -4.77
CA PRO A 73 14.87 -2.90 -3.63
C PRO A 73 14.27 -2.44 -2.30
N LEU A 74 14.01 -1.15 -2.14
CA LEU A 74 13.47 -0.56 -0.92
C LEU A 74 11.93 -0.62 -0.88
N ALA A 75 11.28 -1.00 -1.98
CA ALA A 75 9.83 -1.06 -2.05
C ALA A 75 9.31 -2.20 -1.17
N LYS A 76 8.39 -1.86 -0.26
CA LYS A 76 7.74 -2.81 0.63
C LYS A 76 6.42 -3.30 0.04
N PRO A 77 5.98 -4.53 0.35
CA PRO A 77 4.66 -4.99 -0.02
C PRO A 77 3.56 -4.16 0.63
N LEU A 78 2.45 -3.93 -0.09
CA LEU A 78 1.28 -3.31 0.53
C LEU A 78 0.66 -4.24 1.59
N PRO A 79 -0.05 -3.68 2.60
CA PRO A 79 -0.68 -4.48 3.65
C PRO A 79 -1.58 -5.57 3.08
N GLY A 80 -1.33 -6.82 3.48
CA GLY A 80 -2.10 -8.01 3.07
C GLY A 80 -1.62 -8.71 1.78
N VAL A 81 -0.69 -8.12 1.01
CA VAL A 81 -0.18 -8.73 -0.23
C VAL A 81 0.53 -10.06 0.02
N ASN A 82 1.48 -10.08 0.96
CA ASN A 82 2.22 -11.30 1.30
C ASN A 82 1.30 -12.38 1.85
N ARG A 83 0.35 -12.00 2.71
CA ARG A 83 -0.67 -12.90 3.25
C ARG A 83 -1.47 -13.57 2.12
N LEU A 84 -1.98 -12.78 1.18
CA LEU A 84 -2.78 -13.29 0.07
C LEU A 84 -1.96 -14.21 -0.86
N ILE A 85 -0.78 -13.79 -1.30
CA ILE A 85 0.06 -14.59 -2.23
C ILE A 85 0.44 -15.92 -1.59
N LYS A 86 0.90 -15.91 -0.33
CA LYS A 86 1.27 -17.13 0.40
C LYS A 86 0.08 -18.06 0.59
N HIS A 87 -1.09 -17.51 0.91
CA HIS A 87 -2.33 -18.28 1.07
C HIS A 87 -2.75 -18.96 -0.23
N LEU A 88 -2.86 -18.21 -1.32
CA LEU A 88 -3.25 -18.75 -2.62
C LEU A 88 -2.26 -19.80 -3.12
N HIS A 89 -0.96 -19.56 -2.96
CA HIS A 89 0.08 -20.53 -3.30
C HIS A 89 -0.01 -21.81 -2.44
N LYS A 90 -0.20 -21.70 -1.12
CA LYS A 90 -0.39 -22.85 -0.20
C LYS A 90 -1.56 -23.74 -0.64
N HIS A 91 -2.62 -23.13 -1.16
CA HIS A 91 -3.81 -23.85 -1.63
C HIS A 91 -3.73 -24.27 -3.12
N GLY A 92 -2.57 -24.12 -3.77
CA GLY A 92 -2.38 -24.54 -5.16
C GLY A 92 -3.14 -23.70 -6.20
N ILE A 93 -3.54 -22.48 -5.84
CA ILE A 93 -4.22 -21.56 -6.76
C ILE A 93 -3.16 -20.89 -7.66
N PRO A 94 -3.22 -21.06 -9.00
CA PRO A 94 -2.25 -20.46 -9.90
C PRO A 94 -2.27 -18.92 -9.87
N LEU A 95 -1.10 -18.30 -9.82
CA LEU A 95 -0.97 -16.84 -9.75
C LEU A 95 -0.25 -16.29 -10.99
N GLY A 96 -0.87 -15.29 -11.62
CA GLY A 96 -0.29 -14.49 -12.69
C GLY A 96 0.03 -13.06 -12.24
N LEU A 97 1.17 -12.53 -12.69
CA LEU A 97 1.59 -11.14 -12.52
C LEU A 97 1.60 -10.41 -13.86
N ALA A 98 0.73 -9.41 -14.03
CA ALA A 98 0.57 -8.67 -15.29
C ALA A 98 0.75 -7.16 -15.10
N SER A 99 1.71 -6.53 -15.80
CA SER A 99 2.05 -5.11 -15.63
C SER A 99 2.44 -4.41 -16.94
N ASN A 100 2.05 -3.14 -17.12
CA ASN A 100 2.53 -2.28 -18.22
C ASN A 100 4.05 -1.98 -18.15
N SER A 101 4.73 -2.33 -17.04
CA SER A 101 6.20 -2.31 -16.98
C SER A 101 6.78 -3.41 -17.87
N ILE A 102 7.99 -3.19 -18.38
CA ILE A 102 8.69 -4.25 -19.13
C ILE A 102 9.08 -5.40 -18.19
N LYS A 103 9.11 -6.64 -18.71
CA LYS A 103 9.35 -7.86 -17.93
C LYS A 103 10.62 -7.79 -17.10
N LYS A 104 11.70 -7.24 -17.65
CA LYS A 104 12.98 -7.05 -16.95
C LYS A 104 12.81 -6.20 -15.67
N TYR A 105 12.06 -5.11 -15.75
CA TYR A 105 11.81 -4.24 -14.59
C TYR A 105 10.85 -4.88 -13.60
N ILE A 106 9.92 -5.72 -14.06
CA ILE A 106 9.08 -6.51 -13.17
C ILE A 106 9.95 -7.43 -12.31
N ALA A 107 10.86 -8.17 -12.93
CA ALA A 107 11.76 -9.08 -12.23
C ALA A 107 12.62 -8.36 -11.19
N THR A 108 13.17 -7.18 -11.50
CA THR A 108 13.96 -6.39 -10.53
C THR A 108 13.11 -5.87 -9.38
N LYS A 109 11.86 -5.46 -9.61
CA LYS A 109 10.97 -4.97 -8.55
C LYS A 109 10.64 -6.07 -7.54
N ILE A 110 10.39 -7.29 -8.00
CA ILE A 110 10.04 -8.41 -7.12
C ILE A 110 11.26 -9.17 -6.57
N SER A 111 12.48 -8.90 -7.03
CA SER A 111 13.66 -9.74 -6.69
C SER A 111 14.05 -9.70 -5.22
N HIS A 112 13.68 -8.63 -4.50
CA HIS A 112 13.94 -8.50 -3.07
C HIS A 112 12.84 -9.09 -2.19
N GLN A 113 11.78 -9.62 -2.80
CA GLN A 113 10.65 -10.19 -2.09
C GLN A 113 10.79 -11.70 -2.02
N HIS A 114 10.90 -12.20 -0.79
CA HIS A 114 11.23 -13.59 -0.54
C HIS A 114 10.14 -14.53 -1.08
N GLY A 115 10.52 -15.40 -2.02
CA GLY A 115 9.66 -16.44 -2.59
C GLY A 115 8.68 -15.97 -3.67
N TRP A 116 8.61 -14.67 -3.99
CA TRP A 116 7.60 -14.17 -4.93
C TRP A 116 7.77 -14.68 -6.35
N LYS A 117 9.01 -14.74 -6.83
CA LYS A 117 9.29 -15.20 -8.19
C LYS A 117 8.81 -16.63 -8.40
N GLU A 118 8.90 -17.46 -7.36
CA GLU A 118 8.50 -18.85 -7.35
C GLU A 118 6.98 -19.02 -7.19
N MET A 119 6.33 -18.10 -6.47
CA MET A 119 4.88 -18.13 -6.24
C MET A 119 4.06 -17.66 -7.45
N PHE A 120 4.63 -16.88 -8.37
CA PHE A 120 3.97 -16.51 -9.63
C PHE A 120 4.27 -17.51 -10.73
N SER A 121 3.26 -18.30 -11.13
CA SER A 121 3.35 -19.23 -12.26
C SER A 121 3.61 -18.52 -13.59
N VAL A 122 3.10 -17.29 -13.72
CA VAL A 122 3.21 -16.48 -14.94
C VAL A 122 3.55 -15.05 -14.60
N ILE A 123 4.51 -14.46 -15.34
CA ILE A 123 4.82 -13.03 -15.31
C ILE A 123 4.76 -12.50 -16.75
N VAL A 124 3.92 -11.50 -17.00
CA VAL A 124 3.73 -10.85 -18.30
C VAL A 124 4.03 -9.35 -18.17
N GLY A 125 5.02 -8.88 -18.93
CA GLY A 125 5.33 -7.47 -19.11
C GLY A 125 4.57 -6.83 -20.27
N GLY A 126 4.47 -5.50 -20.25
CA GLY A 126 3.86 -4.72 -21.33
C GLY A 126 4.63 -4.79 -22.65
N ASP A 127 5.89 -5.23 -22.60
CA ASP A 127 6.75 -5.54 -23.76
C ASP A 127 6.47 -6.93 -24.37
N GLU A 128 5.61 -7.74 -23.76
CA GLU A 128 5.25 -9.08 -24.23
C GLU A 128 3.85 -9.13 -24.90
N VAL A 129 3.19 -7.98 -25.10
CA VAL A 129 1.88 -7.87 -25.72
C VAL A 129 1.82 -6.77 -26.77
N SER A 130 0.89 -6.89 -27.73
CA SER A 130 0.72 -5.90 -28.80
C SER A 130 0.22 -4.56 -28.27
N HIS A 131 -0.79 -4.58 -27.39
CA HIS A 131 -1.34 -3.37 -26.78
C HIS A 131 -1.33 -3.47 -25.26
N ALA A 132 -0.77 -2.47 -24.60
CA ALA A 132 -0.78 -2.37 -23.15
C ALA A 132 -2.17 -1.96 -22.62
N LYS A 133 -2.35 -2.00 -21.29
CA LYS A 133 -3.59 -1.51 -20.63
C LYS A 133 -3.85 -0.06 -21.06
N PRO A 134 -5.09 0.31 -21.46
CA PRO A 134 -6.35 -0.36 -21.15
C PRO A 134 -6.78 -1.51 -22.09
N SER A 135 -5.97 -1.92 -23.06
CA SER A 135 -6.27 -3.12 -23.86
C SER A 135 -6.29 -4.38 -22.99
N PRO A 136 -7.15 -5.38 -23.27
CA PRO A 136 -7.22 -6.61 -22.50
C PRO A 136 -6.04 -7.58 -22.73
N ASP A 137 -5.22 -7.33 -23.77
CA ASP A 137 -4.17 -8.24 -24.27
C ASP A 137 -3.31 -8.85 -23.15
N ILE A 138 -2.89 -8.03 -22.17
CA ILE A 138 -2.00 -8.50 -21.08
C ILE A 138 -2.67 -9.48 -20.12
N PHE A 139 -3.99 -9.36 -19.91
CA PHE A 139 -4.73 -10.30 -19.07
C PHE A 139 -5.12 -11.55 -19.84
N LEU A 140 -5.46 -11.42 -21.13
CA LEU A 140 -5.68 -12.55 -22.02
C LEU A 140 -4.42 -13.41 -22.16
N GLU A 141 -3.27 -12.76 -22.34
CA GLU A 141 -1.97 -13.43 -22.41
C GLU A 141 -1.62 -14.12 -21.08
N ALA A 142 -1.83 -13.44 -19.94
CA ALA A 142 -1.60 -14.04 -18.63
C ALA A 142 -2.50 -15.27 -18.39
N ALA A 143 -3.79 -15.18 -18.72
CA ALA A 143 -4.74 -16.30 -18.59
C ALA A 143 -4.37 -17.48 -19.51
N SER A 144 -4.03 -17.19 -20.76
CA SER A 144 -3.55 -18.17 -21.75
C SER A 144 -2.32 -18.94 -21.23
N ARG A 145 -1.31 -18.24 -20.71
CA ARG A 145 -0.10 -18.87 -20.12
C ARG A 145 -0.40 -19.66 -18.84
N LEU A 146 -1.45 -19.30 -18.11
CA LEU A 146 -1.94 -20.07 -16.96
C LEU A 146 -2.79 -21.28 -17.37
N GLY A 147 -3.17 -21.41 -18.65
CA GLY A 147 -4.01 -22.48 -19.16
C GLY A 147 -5.49 -22.35 -18.77
N VAL A 148 -5.97 -21.13 -18.52
CA VAL A 148 -7.35 -20.85 -18.10
C VAL A 148 -7.99 -19.76 -18.97
N ASP A 149 -9.32 -19.72 -19.01
CA ASP A 149 -10.06 -18.60 -19.60
C ASP A 149 -9.99 -17.37 -18.68
N ALA A 150 -9.86 -16.18 -19.26
CA ALA A 150 -9.84 -14.94 -18.50
C ALA A 150 -11.14 -14.70 -17.71
N SER A 151 -12.29 -15.24 -18.14
CA SER A 151 -13.55 -15.19 -17.39
C SER A 151 -13.50 -15.96 -16.07
N ASN A 152 -12.57 -16.90 -15.93
CA ASN A 152 -12.33 -17.67 -14.70
C ASN A 152 -11.23 -17.04 -13.83
N CYS A 153 -10.70 -15.88 -14.22
CA CYS A 153 -9.69 -15.17 -13.46
C CYS A 153 -10.31 -14.11 -12.54
N LEU A 154 -9.72 -13.98 -11.35
CA LEU A 154 -9.89 -12.83 -10.47
C LEU A 154 -8.67 -11.91 -10.59
N VAL A 155 -8.89 -10.68 -11.05
CA VAL A 155 -7.87 -9.66 -11.17
C VAL A 155 -7.92 -8.71 -9.98
N ILE A 156 -6.76 -8.46 -9.37
CA ILE A 156 -6.55 -7.43 -8.35
C ILE A 156 -5.76 -6.28 -8.99
N GLU A 157 -6.36 -5.09 -9.01
CA GLU A 157 -5.88 -3.90 -9.73
C GLU A 157 -6.00 -2.62 -8.92
N ASP A 158 -5.14 -1.65 -9.22
CA ASP A 158 -5.00 -0.39 -8.47
C ASP A 158 -5.19 0.87 -9.33
N SER A 159 -5.42 0.72 -10.64
CA SER A 159 -5.69 1.85 -11.54
C SER A 159 -6.92 1.65 -12.41
N PRO A 160 -7.61 2.73 -12.81
CA PRO A 160 -8.77 2.63 -13.68
C PRO A 160 -8.46 2.00 -15.03
N VAL A 161 -7.28 2.27 -15.61
CA VAL A 161 -6.87 1.65 -16.89
C VAL A 161 -6.66 0.14 -16.76
N GLY A 162 -6.19 -0.32 -15.59
CA GLY A 162 -6.02 -1.74 -15.32
C GLY A 162 -7.33 -2.45 -15.05
N VAL A 163 -8.23 -1.82 -14.28
CA VAL A 163 -9.59 -2.32 -14.09
C VAL A 163 -10.30 -2.45 -15.44
N ARG A 164 -10.22 -1.43 -16.30
CA ARG A 164 -10.84 -1.47 -17.63
C ARG A 164 -10.32 -2.64 -18.47
N ALA A 165 -9.00 -2.78 -18.56
CA ALA A 165 -8.37 -3.90 -19.29
C ALA A 165 -8.82 -5.27 -18.78
N ALA A 166 -8.95 -5.43 -17.45
CA ALA A 166 -9.39 -6.68 -16.85
C ALA A 166 -10.86 -6.99 -17.14
N LYS A 167 -11.73 -5.97 -17.06
CA LYS A 167 -13.15 -6.11 -17.43
C LYS A 167 -13.32 -6.42 -18.92
N ASP A 168 -12.56 -5.76 -19.79
CA ASP A 168 -12.58 -6.01 -21.24
C ASP A 168 -12.04 -7.40 -21.60
N ALA A 169 -11.18 -7.99 -20.74
CA ALA A 169 -10.73 -9.38 -20.86
C ALA A 169 -11.78 -10.40 -20.36
N GLY A 170 -12.90 -9.95 -19.79
CA GLY A 170 -13.95 -10.80 -19.24
C GLY A 170 -13.73 -11.24 -17.78
N ALA A 171 -12.66 -10.79 -17.12
CA ALA A 171 -12.33 -11.19 -15.75
C ALA A 171 -13.21 -10.50 -14.69
N LYS A 172 -13.29 -11.13 -13.51
CA LYS A 172 -13.75 -10.48 -12.29
C LYS A 172 -12.65 -9.57 -11.73
N VAL A 173 -13.02 -8.42 -11.17
CA VAL A 173 -12.05 -7.41 -10.74
C VAL A 173 -12.31 -6.92 -9.32
N VAL A 174 -11.29 -7.02 -8.47
CA VAL A 174 -11.19 -6.32 -7.20
C VAL A 174 -10.24 -5.15 -7.37
N ALA A 175 -10.78 -3.94 -7.26
CA ALA A 175 -10.00 -2.72 -7.27
C ALA A 175 -9.52 -2.39 -5.85
N VAL A 176 -8.25 -2.03 -5.71
CA VAL A 176 -7.71 -1.45 -4.48
C VAL A 176 -6.93 -0.20 -4.87
N PRO A 177 -7.59 0.98 -4.85
CA PRO A 177 -7.01 2.21 -5.37
C PRO A 177 -5.69 2.58 -4.72
N SER A 178 -4.72 3.02 -5.53
CA SER A 178 -3.45 3.57 -5.01
C SER A 178 -3.65 4.88 -4.26
N LEU A 179 -4.68 5.65 -4.63
CA LEU A 179 -5.06 6.93 -4.03
C LEU A 179 -6.50 6.88 -3.54
N GLN A 180 -6.71 7.44 -2.34
CA GLN A 180 -8.02 7.54 -1.71
C GLN A 180 -8.90 8.59 -2.42
N ASN A 181 -10.21 8.50 -2.22
CA ASN A 181 -11.22 9.40 -2.79
C ASN A 181 -11.33 9.37 -4.33
N GLN A 182 -11.05 8.20 -4.92
CA GLN A 182 -11.26 7.94 -6.36
C GLN A 182 -12.20 6.76 -6.61
N ALA A 183 -12.97 6.30 -5.61
CA ALA A 183 -13.82 5.12 -5.70
C ALA A 183 -14.75 5.14 -6.92
N GLU A 184 -15.32 6.31 -7.26
CA GLU A 184 -16.14 6.52 -8.46
C GLU A 184 -15.44 6.12 -9.76
N ARG A 185 -14.11 6.30 -9.85
CA ARG A 185 -13.29 5.92 -11.02
C ARG A 185 -13.14 4.40 -11.18
N TYR A 186 -13.53 3.64 -10.16
CA TYR A 186 -13.48 2.17 -10.13
C TYR A 186 -14.88 1.55 -10.16
N SER A 187 -15.92 2.32 -10.50
CA SER A 187 -17.33 1.89 -10.55
C SER A 187 -17.61 0.65 -11.41
N ILE A 188 -16.73 0.32 -12.36
CA ILE A 188 -16.85 -0.90 -13.20
C ILE A 188 -16.22 -2.16 -12.57
N ALA A 189 -15.51 -2.03 -11.43
CA ALA A 189 -14.96 -3.16 -10.70
C ALA A 189 -16.07 -3.93 -9.98
N ASP A 190 -15.88 -5.23 -9.77
CA ASP A 190 -16.85 -6.06 -9.06
C ASP A 190 -16.81 -5.81 -7.53
N ARG A 191 -15.67 -5.35 -6.99
CA ARG A 191 -15.54 -4.84 -5.62
C ARG A 191 -14.43 -3.80 -5.54
N VAL A 192 -14.59 -2.79 -4.68
CA VAL A 192 -13.52 -1.85 -4.30
C VAL A 192 -13.15 -2.11 -2.84
N LEU A 193 -11.86 -2.19 -2.54
CA LEU A 193 -11.32 -2.30 -1.18
C LEU A 193 -10.39 -1.14 -0.89
N HIS A 194 -10.20 -0.82 0.39
CA HIS A 194 -9.13 0.11 0.82
C HIS A 194 -7.79 -0.61 1.01
N SER A 195 -7.83 -1.91 1.34
CA SER A 195 -6.67 -2.72 1.69
C SER A 195 -6.89 -4.19 1.34
N LEU A 196 -5.82 -4.96 1.08
CA LEU A 196 -5.95 -6.43 0.98
C LEU A 196 -6.22 -7.09 2.33
N LEU A 197 -6.05 -6.37 3.45
CA LEU A 197 -6.47 -6.89 4.75
C LEU A 197 -7.99 -7.16 4.79
N GLU A 198 -8.77 -6.50 3.93
CA GLU A 198 -10.22 -6.65 3.80
C GLU A 198 -10.64 -7.73 2.80
N PHE A 199 -9.67 -8.33 2.10
CA PHE A 199 -9.97 -9.32 1.09
C PHE A 199 -10.53 -10.59 1.72
N GLN A 200 -11.65 -11.06 1.21
CA GLN A 200 -12.34 -12.28 1.64
C GLN A 200 -12.34 -13.25 0.45
N PRO A 201 -11.42 -14.24 0.43
CA PRO A 201 -11.28 -15.18 -0.67
C PRO A 201 -12.57 -15.95 -1.00
N GLU A 202 -13.34 -16.30 0.03
CA GLU A 202 -14.54 -17.12 -0.04
C GLU A 202 -15.67 -16.49 -0.87
N ILE A 203 -15.73 -15.15 -0.94
CA ILE A 203 -16.68 -14.43 -1.82
C ILE A 203 -16.43 -14.78 -3.30
N TRP A 204 -15.20 -15.15 -3.64
CA TRP A 204 -14.77 -15.48 -5.00
C TRP A 204 -14.63 -16.98 -5.23
N GLY A 205 -15.12 -17.81 -4.31
CA GLY A 205 -14.97 -19.27 -4.38
C GLY A 205 -13.54 -19.76 -4.11
N LEU A 206 -12.68 -18.92 -3.52
CA LEU A 206 -11.33 -19.28 -3.11
C LEU A 206 -11.35 -19.78 -1.64
N PRO A 207 -10.37 -20.60 -1.22
CA PRO A 207 -10.31 -21.08 0.16
C PRO A 207 -10.25 -19.91 1.17
N PRO A 208 -11.06 -19.92 2.24
CA PRO A 208 -11.07 -18.85 3.22
C PRO A 208 -9.74 -18.76 3.95
N PHE A 209 -9.44 -17.58 4.49
CA PHE A 209 -8.33 -17.44 5.42
C PHE A 209 -8.64 -18.09 6.78
N GLU A 210 -7.65 -18.71 7.40
CA GLU A 210 -7.78 -19.43 8.69
C GLU A 210 -6.81 -18.89 9.76
N ASP A 211 -6.27 -17.69 9.55
CA ASP A 211 -5.16 -17.10 10.31
C ASP A 211 -5.60 -15.98 11.29
N TRP A 212 -6.90 -15.88 11.55
CA TRP A 212 -7.43 -15.00 12.59
C TRP A 212 -7.33 -15.68 13.96
N THR A 213 -6.68 -15.01 14.91
CA THR A 213 -6.56 -15.46 16.30
C THR A 213 -7.33 -14.50 17.19
N GLN A 214 -8.36 -14.99 17.90
CA GLN A 214 -9.15 -14.16 18.83
C GLN A 214 -9.67 -12.84 18.21
N SER A 215 -10.19 -12.91 16.98
CA SER A 215 -10.66 -11.74 16.22
C SER A 215 -9.58 -10.69 15.90
N ALA A 216 -8.32 -11.09 15.94
CA ALA A 216 -7.17 -10.29 15.52
C ALA A 216 -6.40 -11.01 14.40
N LEU A 217 -5.99 -10.22 13.41
CA LEU A 217 -5.14 -10.67 12.31
C LEU A 217 -3.71 -10.19 12.54
N LEU A 218 -2.74 -11.11 12.52
CA LEU A 218 -1.31 -10.78 12.50
C LEU A 218 -0.94 -10.17 11.16
N ILE A 219 -0.26 -9.02 11.19
CA ILE A 219 0.23 -8.33 9.99
C ILE A 219 1.74 -8.19 10.02
N GLU A 220 2.32 -7.97 8.83
CA GLU A 220 3.70 -7.50 8.74
C GLU A 220 3.77 -6.11 9.40
N PRO A 221 4.74 -5.88 10.32
CA PRO A 221 4.73 -4.68 11.13
C PRO A 221 4.78 -3.38 10.30
N LEU A 222 3.85 -2.47 10.57
CA LEU A 222 3.79 -1.16 9.94
C LEU A 222 4.27 -0.10 10.94
N CYS A 223 5.44 0.48 10.67
CA CYS A 223 6.08 1.42 11.56
C CYS A 223 5.94 2.86 11.07
N SER A 224 5.84 3.82 11.99
CA SER A 224 5.84 5.25 11.67
C SER A 224 6.26 6.10 12.87
N ARG A 225 6.55 7.38 12.62
CA ARG A 225 7.04 8.34 13.63
C ARG A 225 6.11 9.56 13.72
N GLY A 226 5.96 10.14 14.90
CA GLY A 226 5.06 11.28 15.10
C GLY A 226 5.36 12.09 16.37
N PHE A 227 4.50 13.07 16.64
CA PHE A 227 4.56 13.92 17.83
C PHE A 227 3.19 14.08 18.50
N ILE A 228 3.18 14.17 19.83
CA ILE A 228 1.97 14.51 20.60
C ILE A 228 1.62 15.99 20.42
N VAL A 229 0.37 16.29 20.08
CA VAL A 229 -0.14 17.66 19.91
C VAL A 229 -0.70 18.18 21.23
N ASP A 230 -0.29 19.39 21.63
CA ASP A 230 -0.80 20.10 22.81
C ASP A 230 -0.76 19.32 24.14
N GLY A 231 0.06 18.28 24.21
CA GLY A 231 0.22 17.43 25.39
C GLY A 231 -0.96 16.49 25.66
N ASP A 232 -1.97 16.45 24.78
CA ASP A 232 -3.03 15.44 24.82
C ASP A 232 -2.60 14.23 24.01
N ILE A 233 -2.29 13.13 24.70
CA ILE A 233 -1.82 11.90 24.06
C ILE A 233 -2.95 11.26 23.22
N SER A 234 -4.22 11.58 23.46
CA SER A 234 -5.30 11.17 22.55
C SER A 234 -5.38 11.99 21.26
N ASN A 235 -4.58 13.04 21.14
CA ASN A 235 -4.45 13.90 19.97
C ASN A 235 -2.99 13.90 19.47
N CYS A 236 -2.65 12.91 18.64
CA CYS A 236 -1.32 12.77 18.05
C CYS A 236 -1.30 13.24 16.59
N CYS A 237 -0.26 13.98 16.20
CA CYS A 237 0.05 14.24 14.79
C CYS A 237 1.18 13.32 14.35
N MET A 238 0.92 12.54 13.31
CA MET A 238 1.97 11.81 12.63
C MET A 238 2.86 12.76 11.84
N LEU A 239 4.14 12.43 11.69
CA LEU A 239 4.96 13.05 10.66
C LEU A 239 4.49 12.48 9.31
N GLU A 240 3.70 13.25 8.57
CA GLU A 240 3.63 13.07 7.12
C GLU A 240 4.97 13.57 6.58
N SER A 241 5.84 12.67 6.12
CA SER A 241 7.11 13.11 5.55
C SER A 241 6.84 13.77 4.20
N ASP A 242 6.98 15.10 4.15
CA ASP A 242 6.89 15.93 2.93
C ASP A 242 7.89 15.51 1.81
N ASN A 243 8.77 14.54 2.09
CA ASN A 243 9.91 14.18 1.25
C ASN A 243 9.96 12.73 0.77
N GLY A 244 8.87 11.95 0.91
CA GLY A 244 8.87 10.57 0.41
C GLY A 244 9.92 9.70 1.11
N SER A 245 10.15 9.94 2.42
CA SER A 245 10.93 9.03 3.25
C SER A 245 10.12 7.77 3.54
N SER A 246 10.82 6.67 3.77
CA SER A 246 10.33 5.32 4.08
C SER A 246 9.50 5.20 5.37
N ASP A 247 9.29 6.29 6.11
CA ASP A 247 8.61 6.35 7.42
C ASP A 247 7.09 6.56 7.36
N SER A 248 6.57 6.86 6.17
CA SER A 248 5.16 7.18 5.98
C SER A 248 4.35 5.91 5.70
N LEU A 249 3.23 5.71 6.41
CA LEU A 249 2.38 4.54 6.23
C LEU A 249 1.73 4.52 4.82
N PRO A 250 1.60 3.37 4.13
CA PRO A 250 0.91 3.28 2.83
C PRO A 250 -0.54 3.80 2.88
N ASP A 251 -1.11 4.23 1.75
CA ASP A 251 -2.49 4.75 1.71
C ASP A 251 -3.56 3.68 1.99
N GLN A 252 -3.17 2.42 1.82
CA GLN A 252 -3.97 1.22 2.06
C GLN A 252 -3.94 0.77 3.53
N VAL A 253 -3.31 1.55 4.43
CA VAL A 253 -3.43 1.35 5.87
C VAL A 253 -4.69 2.07 6.34
N VAL A 254 -5.83 1.38 6.28
CA VAL A 254 -7.15 1.88 6.68
C VAL A 254 -7.87 0.82 7.50
N GLY A 255 -8.52 1.24 8.60
CA GLY A 255 -9.25 0.38 9.53
C GLY A 255 -8.74 0.50 10.97
N VAL A 256 -9.02 -0.52 11.78
CA VAL A 256 -8.61 -0.59 13.19
C VAL A 256 -7.40 -1.51 13.32
N PHE A 257 -6.31 -0.95 13.84
CA PHE A 257 -5.04 -1.62 14.03
C PHE A 257 -4.65 -1.59 15.51
N PHE A 258 -3.78 -2.50 15.91
CA PHE A 258 -3.19 -2.49 17.25
C PHE A 258 -1.70 -2.79 17.21
N GLY A 259 -1.02 -2.41 18.29
CA GLY A 259 0.40 -2.61 18.41
C GLY A 259 1.02 -1.84 19.55
N TRP A 260 2.21 -1.32 19.28
CA TRP A 260 3.08 -0.74 20.29
C TRP A 260 3.37 0.72 19.96
N VAL A 261 3.48 1.54 21.01
CA VAL A 261 4.03 2.88 20.93
C VAL A 261 5.22 2.99 21.86
N LYS A 262 6.31 3.62 21.42
CA LYS A 262 7.47 3.98 22.24
C LYS A 262 7.53 5.49 22.38
N LEU A 263 7.30 5.97 23.59
CA LEU A 263 7.44 7.37 23.98
C LEU A 263 8.83 7.59 24.55
N LYS A 264 9.51 8.65 24.10
CA LYS A 264 10.89 8.94 24.51
C LYS A 264 11.04 9.08 26.02
N THR A 265 10.05 9.65 26.71
CA THR A 265 10.11 9.93 28.16
C THR A 265 9.41 8.89 29.03
N LYS A 266 8.54 8.05 28.46
CA LYS A 266 7.66 7.14 29.23
C LYS A 266 7.85 5.66 28.93
N GLY A 267 8.62 5.31 27.90
CA GLY A 267 8.85 3.92 27.48
C GLY A 267 7.77 3.39 26.54
N THR A 268 7.58 2.08 26.53
CA THR A 268 6.72 1.37 25.58
C THR A 268 5.34 1.05 26.18
N PHE A 269 4.29 1.24 25.38
CA PHE A 269 2.91 0.94 25.76
C PHE A 269 2.16 0.20 24.65
N LYS A 270 1.14 -0.57 25.06
CA LYS A 270 0.15 -1.13 24.15
C LYS A 270 -0.74 -0.01 23.58
N MET A 271 -1.16 -0.18 22.34
CA MET A 271 -2.02 0.77 21.63
C MET A 271 -3.03 0.04 20.75
N VAL A 272 -4.22 0.63 20.62
CA VAL A 272 -5.15 0.38 19.50
C VAL A 272 -5.45 1.71 18.81
N ALA A 273 -5.53 1.74 17.49
CA ALA A 273 -5.78 2.98 16.75
C ALA A 273 -6.73 2.75 15.57
N ALA A 274 -7.62 3.71 15.35
CA ALA A 274 -8.35 3.82 14.12
C ALA A 274 -7.53 4.66 13.13
N VAL A 275 -7.26 4.12 11.94
CA VAL A 275 -6.49 4.77 10.88
C VAL A 275 -7.39 4.96 9.68
N GLY A 276 -7.54 6.19 9.21
CA GLY A 276 -8.37 6.52 8.05
C GLY A 276 -8.00 7.85 7.43
N TRP A 277 -8.95 8.44 6.70
CA TRP A 277 -8.78 9.68 5.95
C TRP A 277 -9.89 10.69 6.29
N ASP A 278 -9.51 11.96 6.41
CA ASP A 278 -10.44 13.08 6.45
C ASP A 278 -10.42 13.78 5.09
N CYS A 279 -11.58 13.76 4.42
CA CYS A 279 -11.81 14.35 3.10
C CYS A 279 -12.70 15.61 3.18
N SER A 280 -12.98 16.13 4.38
CA SER A 280 -13.98 17.18 4.59
C SER A 280 -13.62 18.52 3.96
N TRP A 281 -12.32 18.80 3.72
CA TRP A 281 -11.83 20.11 3.28
C TRP A 281 -10.70 20.00 2.25
N GLY A 282 -11.03 19.64 1.01
CA GLY A 282 -10.06 19.64 -0.10
C GLY A 282 -9.15 18.42 -0.10
N THR A 283 -7.84 18.62 0.05
CA THR A 283 -6.84 17.53 -0.02
C THR A 283 -7.07 16.52 1.12
N PRO A 284 -7.27 15.22 0.81
CA PRO A 284 -7.42 14.18 1.83
C PRO A 284 -6.24 14.17 2.79
N LYS A 285 -6.52 14.16 4.10
CA LYS A 285 -5.50 14.08 5.15
C LYS A 285 -5.62 12.78 5.92
N ARG A 286 -4.49 12.17 6.27
CA ARG A 286 -4.52 10.95 7.08
C ARG A 286 -4.89 11.29 8.51
N VAL A 287 -5.80 10.51 9.08
CA VAL A 287 -6.21 10.63 10.49
C VAL A 287 -5.90 9.33 11.21
N ILE A 288 -5.15 9.43 12.31
CA ILE A 288 -4.91 8.34 13.24
C ILE A 288 -5.45 8.74 14.60
N LYS A 289 -6.39 7.97 15.13
CA LYS A 289 -6.98 8.17 16.46
C LYS A 289 -6.53 7.03 17.38
N PRO A 290 -5.41 7.21 18.11
CA PRO A 290 -4.90 6.17 18.99
C PRO A 290 -5.61 6.17 20.35
N PHE A 291 -5.66 5.00 20.96
CA PHE A 291 -5.95 4.78 22.37
C PHE A 291 -4.79 4.00 22.98
N PHE A 292 -4.17 4.60 23.99
CA PHE A 292 -3.03 4.02 24.69
C PHE A 292 -3.46 3.40 26.00
N PHE A 293 -3.02 2.17 26.26
CA PHE A 293 -3.35 1.51 27.51
C PHE A 293 -2.36 1.92 28.61
N GLY A 294 -2.88 2.22 29.80
CA GLY A 294 -2.05 2.52 30.98
C GLY A 294 -1.34 3.88 30.96
N ILE A 295 -1.63 4.75 29.98
CA ILE A 295 -1.07 6.10 29.91
C ILE A 295 -2.10 7.14 30.38
N ASN A 296 -1.72 7.99 31.34
CA ASN A 296 -2.49 9.20 31.65
C ASN A 296 -2.47 10.17 30.46
N LYS A 297 -3.63 10.73 30.09
CA LYS A 297 -3.82 11.59 28.90
C LYS A 297 -2.87 12.80 28.78
N SER A 298 -2.16 13.16 29.84
CA SER A 298 -1.18 14.25 29.85
C SER A 298 0.23 13.76 29.49
N GLY A 299 0.76 14.23 28.37
CA GLY A 299 2.17 14.10 27.96
C GLY A 299 2.83 15.47 27.75
N PRO A 300 4.17 15.54 27.67
CA PRO A 300 4.85 16.73 27.21
C PRO A 300 4.35 17.10 25.79
N PRO A 301 3.97 18.36 25.54
CA PRO A 301 3.66 18.81 24.18
C PRO A 301 4.86 18.59 23.26
N LYS A 302 4.61 18.17 22.01
CA LYS A 302 5.63 17.88 21.01
C LYS A 302 6.62 16.75 21.39
N GLU A 303 6.24 15.86 22.30
CA GLU A 303 7.01 14.65 22.53
C GLU A 303 6.98 13.74 21.30
N ALA A 304 8.16 13.31 20.84
CA ALA A 304 8.30 12.37 19.74
C ALA A 304 7.91 10.95 20.16
N PHE A 305 7.26 10.23 19.26
CA PHE A 305 6.89 8.84 19.45
C PHE A 305 7.13 8.00 18.20
N ASN A 306 7.40 6.72 18.44
CA ASN A 306 7.52 5.70 17.43
C ASN A 306 6.34 4.73 17.58
N LEU A 307 5.63 4.43 16.49
CA LEU A 307 4.55 3.45 16.47
C LEU A 307 4.91 2.25 15.63
N ALA A 308 4.42 1.08 16.04
CA ALA A 308 4.45 -0.15 15.27
C ALA A 308 3.08 -0.83 15.37
N PHE A 309 2.34 -0.89 14.27
CA PHE A 309 1.16 -1.75 14.15
C PHE A 309 1.61 -3.17 13.85
N VAL A 310 1.19 -4.12 14.67
CA VAL A 310 1.52 -5.56 14.51
C VAL A 310 0.28 -6.40 14.24
N GLY A 311 -0.91 -5.83 14.43
CA GLY A 311 -2.15 -6.52 14.13
C GLY A 311 -3.26 -5.61 13.61
N TYR A 312 -4.26 -6.26 13.04
CA TYR A 312 -5.44 -5.66 12.42
C TYR A 312 -6.70 -6.32 13.01
N ILE A 313 -7.76 -5.54 13.22
CA ILE A 313 -9.02 -6.02 13.82
C ILE A 313 -10.14 -6.03 12.78
N ARG A 314 -10.36 -4.89 12.11
CA ARG A 314 -11.49 -4.72 11.18
C ARG A 314 -11.32 -3.50 10.29
N ASN A 315 -12.11 -3.44 9.23
CA ASN A 315 -12.27 -2.24 8.42
C ASN A 315 -13.33 -1.31 9.03
N PHE A 316 -13.51 -0.15 8.38
CA PHE A 316 -14.66 0.71 8.62
C PHE A 316 -15.79 0.26 7.68
N LEU A 317 -16.98 0.08 8.25
CA LEU A 317 -18.19 -0.23 7.48
C LEU A 317 -18.79 1.11 7.02
N ASP A 318 -18.93 1.26 5.70
CA ASP A 318 -19.55 2.37 4.95
C ASP A 318 -18.80 3.72 4.83
N GLU A 319 -18.79 4.22 3.58
CA GLU A 319 -17.88 5.21 2.98
C GLU A 319 -18.14 6.69 3.34
N GLU A 320 -19.23 7.02 4.05
CA GLU A 320 -19.69 8.42 4.06
C GLU A 320 -19.14 9.26 5.22
N ASN A 321 -18.61 8.68 6.30
CA ASN A 321 -18.01 9.48 7.36
C ASN A 321 -16.98 8.72 8.22
N ILE A 322 -15.74 8.64 7.73
CA ILE A 322 -14.61 8.02 8.45
C ILE A 322 -14.41 8.64 9.85
N LEU A 323 -14.80 9.90 10.06
CA LEU A 323 -14.71 10.57 11.36
C LEU A 323 -15.60 9.95 12.45
N GLU A 324 -16.77 9.40 12.09
CA GLU A 324 -17.66 8.70 13.02
C GLU A 324 -17.35 7.19 13.11
N SER A 325 -17.01 6.55 11.99
CA SER A 325 -16.66 5.11 11.98
C SER A 325 -15.27 4.81 12.59
N SER A 326 -14.43 5.83 12.75
CA SER A 326 -13.13 5.77 13.47
C SER A 326 -13.26 5.82 15.00
N ILE A 327 -14.46 5.79 15.56
CA ILE A 327 -14.64 5.63 17.01
C ILE A 327 -14.25 4.20 17.41
N LEU A 328 -13.23 4.10 18.26
CA LEU A 328 -12.79 2.83 18.85
C LEU A 328 -13.83 2.32 19.85
N SER A 329 -14.42 1.16 19.56
CA SER A 329 -15.36 0.49 20.45
C SER A 329 -14.65 -0.10 21.68
N GLN A 330 -15.42 -0.53 22.69
CA GLN A 330 -14.86 -1.28 23.81
C GLN A 330 -14.39 -2.68 23.38
N GLU A 331 -15.02 -3.26 22.36
CA GLU A 331 -14.62 -4.53 21.78
C GLU A 331 -13.26 -4.43 21.10
N ASP A 332 -13.02 -3.38 20.29
CA ASP A 332 -11.71 -3.13 19.65
C ASP A 332 -10.59 -3.06 20.70
N LYS A 333 -10.85 -2.39 21.84
CA LYS A 333 -9.88 -2.28 22.94
C LYS A 333 -9.65 -3.61 23.63
N SER A 334 -10.71 -4.39 23.85
CA SER A 334 -10.62 -5.72 24.47
C SER A 334 -9.82 -6.69 23.60
N ILE A 335 -10.10 -6.71 22.30
CA ILE A 335 -9.39 -7.55 21.32
C ILE A 335 -7.91 -7.15 21.29
N ALA A 336 -7.59 -5.87 21.12
CA ALA A 336 -6.21 -5.40 21.07
C ALA A 336 -5.44 -5.73 22.36
N TRP A 337 -6.06 -5.54 23.52
CA TRP A 337 -5.43 -5.82 24.81
C TRP A 337 -5.05 -7.29 24.95
N ALA A 338 -6.00 -8.19 24.67
CA ALA A 338 -5.80 -9.63 24.75
C ALA A 338 -4.82 -10.14 23.69
N ALA A 339 -4.93 -9.67 22.44
CA ALA A 339 -4.04 -10.07 21.35
C ALA A 339 -2.59 -9.72 21.64
N LEU A 340 -2.32 -8.54 22.21
CA LEU A 340 -0.95 -8.10 22.56
C LEU A 340 -0.30 -8.89 23.70
N ASP A 341 -1.03 -9.75 24.42
CA ASP A 341 -0.46 -10.71 25.37
C ASP A 341 -0.11 -12.06 24.73
N LEU A 342 -0.50 -12.30 23.47
CA LEU A 342 -0.20 -13.54 22.77
C LEU A 342 1.21 -13.50 22.15
N PRO A 343 1.97 -14.62 22.19
CA PRO A 343 3.36 -14.69 21.69
C PRO A 343 3.57 -14.23 20.25
N GLU A 344 2.57 -14.40 19.38
CA GLU A 344 2.64 -14.05 17.97
C GLU A 344 2.59 -12.53 17.71
N PHE A 345 1.93 -11.76 18.59
CA PHE A 345 1.87 -10.30 18.55
C PHE A 345 2.85 -9.64 19.53
N SER A 346 3.40 -10.41 20.48
CA SER A 346 4.23 -9.91 21.57
C SER A 346 5.72 -9.80 21.24
N LYS A 347 6.16 -10.05 19.99
CA LYS A 347 7.55 -9.76 19.63
C LYS A 347 7.83 -8.27 19.92
N ASP A 348 8.70 -8.06 20.91
CA ASP A 348 8.75 -6.86 21.77
C ASP A 348 9.06 -5.56 21.01
N ALA A 349 8.56 -4.44 21.51
CA ALA A 349 8.86 -3.10 21.00
C ALA A 349 10.36 -2.77 20.89
N ASP A 350 11.20 -3.40 21.69
CA ASP A 350 12.67 -3.26 21.62
C ASP A 350 13.27 -4.03 20.42
N SER A 351 12.54 -5.01 19.84
CA SER A 351 12.87 -5.65 18.56
C SER A 351 12.66 -4.71 17.36
N TYR A 352 12.00 -3.57 17.57
CA TYR A 352 11.77 -2.54 16.55
C TYR A 352 12.74 -1.37 16.67
N ASP A 353 13.64 -1.36 17.67
CA ASP A 353 14.66 -0.30 17.75
C ASP A 353 15.52 -0.25 16.48
N ASP A 354 15.82 -1.41 15.87
CA ASP A 354 16.50 -1.52 14.56
C ASP A 354 15.66 -1.00 13.37
N LEU A 355 14.34 -0.94 13.51
CA LEU A 355 13.43 -0.35 12.53
C LEU A 355 13.26 1.18 12.73
N PHE A 356 13.73 1.72 13.86
CA PHE A 356 13.76 3.15 14.16
C PHE A 356 15.17 3.76 14.12
N SER A 357 16.23 2.93 14.12
CA SER A 357 17.64 3.35 14.18
C SER A 357 18.34 3.46 12.81
N ASN A 358 17.75 2.90 11.75
CA ASN A 358 18.26 3.07 10.39
C ASN A 358 17.78 4.40 9.79
N ASP A 359 18.34 5.50 10.26
CA ASP A 359 18.57 6.76 9.54
C ASP A 359 19.28 7.77 10.48
N MET A 360 20.43 7.37 11.03
CA MET A 360 21.42 8.31 11.54
C MET A 360 22.75 8.08 10.83
N GLU A 361 22.88 8.67 9.65
CA GLU A 361 23.99 9.58 9.30
C GLU A 361 23.57 10.57 8.21
#